data_AF-A0A1Y4R7R8-F1
#
_entry.id   AF-A0A1Y4R7R8-F1
#
_cell.length_a   1.000
_cell.length_b   1.000
_cell.length_c   1.000
_cell.angle_alpha   90.00
_cell.angle_beta   90.00
_cell.angle_gamma   90.00
#
_symmetry.space_group_name_H-M   'P 1'
#
loop_
_entity.id
_entity.type
_entity.pdbx_description
1 polymer ?
#
loop_
_entity_poly.entity_id
_entity_poly.type
_entity_poly.pdbx_seq_one_letter_code
_entity_poly.pdbx_strand_id
1 'polypeptide(L)'
;MTVIPFQVAYAVSIQKAQGLEYKSVKIVIPFCNVEKISHANFYTASTRAREKLKIYWSPETMDSVVRSFSKEPEERRTLTVIKKKLGVLDNAARCRG
;
A
#
# COMPACT_ATOMS: atom_id res chain seq x y z
N MET A 1 10.79 -40.45 -13.58
CA MET A 1 11.00 -39.09 -13.02
C MET A 1 9.66 -38.40 -12.99
N THR A 2 9.03 -38.32 -11.81
CA THR A 2 7.65 -37.84 -11.67
C THR A 2 7.66 -36.32 -11.57
N VAL A 3 7.29 -35.65 -12.66
CA VAL A 3 7.14 -34.19 -12.69
C VAL A 3 5.77 -33.88 -12.12
N ILE A 4 5.72 -33.38 -10.89
CA ILE A 4 4.47 -32.97 -10.24
C ILE A 4 4.13 -31.55 -10.75
N PRO A 5 2.98 -31.33 -11.42
CA PRO A 5 2.70 -30.09 -12.12
C PRO A 5 2.18 -28.96 -11.21
N PHE A 6 2.28 -29.11 -9.89
CA PHE A 6 1.82 -28.11 -8.94
C PHE A 6 2.75 -27.98 -7.74
N GLN A 7 2.86 -26.77 -7.23
CA GLN A 7 3.56 -26.47 -5.98
C GLN A 7 2.53 -26.36 -4.86
N VAL A 8 2.71 -27.12 -3.78
CA VAL A 8 1.92 -26.95 -2.55
C VAL A 8 2.46 -25.71 -1.84
N ALA A 9 1.72 -24.61 -1.85
CA ALA A 9 2.11 -23.36 -1.22
C ALA A 9 1.39 -23.17 0.12
N TYR A 10 2.12 -23.30 1.23
CA TYR A 10 1.61 -22.99 2.57
C TYR A 10 1.38 -21.48 2.78
N ALA A 11 2.12 -20.64 2.06
CA ALA A 11 1.98 -19.19 2.04
C ALA A 11 2.28 -18.66 0.63
N VAL A 12 1.59 -17.59 0.24
CA VAL A 12 1.78 -16.91 -1.04
C VAL A 12 1.97 -15.43 -0.83
N SER A 13 2.81 -14.79 -1.66
CA SER A 13 2.94 -13.34 -1.66
C SER A 13 1.68 -12.68 -2.24
N ILE A 14 1.39 -11.46 -1.80
CA ILE A 14 0.23 -10.68 -2.26
C ILE A 14 0.19 -10.55 -3.79
N GLN A 15 1.35 -10.35 -4.42
CA GLN A 15 1.48 -10.25 -5.87
C GLN A 15 1.15 -11.56 -6.59
N LYS A 16 1.49 -12.72 -6.02
CA LYS A 16 1.14 -14.03 -6.59
C LYS A 16 -0.32 -14.41 -6.35
N ALA A 17 -0.97 -13.79 -5.36
CA ALA A 17 -2.38 -14.01 -5.04
C ALA A 17 -3.34 -13.13 -5.87
N GLN A 18 -2.85 -12.42 -6.89
CA GLN A 18 -3.66 -11.53 -7.72
C GLN A 18 -4.70 -12.34 -8.52
N GLY A 19 -5.95 -11.87 -8.52
CA GLY A 19 -7.06 -12.56 -9.19
C GLY A 19 -7.66 -13.73 -8.38
N LEU A 20 -7.08 -14.05 -7.22
CA LEU A 20 -7.62 -15.03 -6.29
C LEU A 20 -8.35 -14.32 -5.15
N GLU A 21 -9.49 -14.85 -4.74
CA GLU A 21 -10.27 -14.37 -3.62
C GLU A 21 -10.45 -15.50 -2.61
N TYR A 22 -10.22 -15.20 -1.33
CA TYR A 22 -10.25 -16.19 -0.27
C TYR A 22 -11.31 -15.82 0.76
N LYS A 23 -12.02 -16.82 1.30
CA LYS A 23 -12.98 -16.60 2.40
C LYS A 23 -12.28 -16.03 3.64
N SER A 24 -11.09 -16.55 3.96
CA SER A 24 -10.27 -16.05 5.06
C SER A 24 -8.82 -15.86 4.64
N VAL A 25 -8.23 -14.73 5.04
CA VAL A 25 -6.84 -14.38 4.77
C VAL A 25 -6.14 -14.10 6.10
N LYS A 26 -4.94 -14.68 6.25
CA LYS A 26 -4.00 -14.37 7.33
C LYS A 26 -2.79 -13.67 6.73
N ILE A 27 -2.64 -12.38 7.01
CA ILE A 27 -1.50 -11.59 6.56
C ILE A 27 -0.42 -11.69 7.64
N VAL A 28 0.81 -12.01 7.24
CA VAL A 28 1.97 -12.03 8.14
C VAL A 28 2.96 -10.98 7.65
N ILE A 29 3.26 -10.00 8.50
CA ILE A 29 4.20 -8.92 8.19
C ILE A 29 5.39 -9.02 9.15
N PRO A 30 6.56 -9.48 8.66
CA PRO A 30 7.78 -9.46 9.45
C PRO A 30 8.43 -8.06 9.42
N PHE A 31 9.15 -7.74 10.50
CA PHE A 31 9.84 -6.45 10.67
C PHE A 31 10.81 -6.10 9.53
N CYS A 32 11.49 -7.09 8.95
CA CYS A 32 12.46 -6.91 7.85
C CYS A 32 11.83 -6.38 6.54
N ASN A 33 10.51 -6.48 6.38
CA ASN A 33 9.82 -6.09 5.15
C ASN A 33 8.97 -4.82 5.31
N VAL A 34 9.02 -4.14 6.45
CA VAL A 34 8.18 -2.98 6.75
C VAL A 34 8.35 -1.85 5.74
N GLU A 35 9.58 -1.54 5.34
CA GLU A 35 9.85 -0.50 4.31
C GLU A 35 9.31 -0.85 2.92
N LYS A 36 9.08 -2.15 2.63
CA LYS A 36 8.57 -2.61 1.33
C LYS A 36 7.04 -2.61 1.27
N ILE A 37 6.36 -2.36 2.39
CA ILE A 37 4.91 -2.33 2.45
C ILE A 37 4.42 -0.92 2.14
N SER A 38 4.02 -0.73 0.90
CA SER A 38 3.28 0.45 0.48
C SER A 38 1.81 0.36 0.86
N HIS A 39 1.14 1.52 0.95
CA HIS A 39 -0.30 1.62 1.18
C HIS A 39 -1.11 0.76 0.18
N ALA A 40 -0.70 0.73 -1.09
CA ALA A 40 -1.34 -0.07 -2.13
C ALA A 40 -1.25 -1.59 -1.88
N ASN A 41 -0.09 -2.08 -1.44
CA ASN A 41 0.10 -3.50 -1.13
C ASN A 41 -0.76 -3.92 0.08
N PHE A 42 -0.81 -3.07 1.10
CA PHE A 42 -1.59 -3.33 2.30
C PHE A 42 -3.11 -3.30 2.04
N TYR A 43 -3.58 -2.30 1.30
CA TYR A 43 -4.99 -2.18 0.89
C TYR A 43 -5.43 -3.35 0.03
N THR A 44 -4.59 -3.75 -0.94
CA THR A 44 -4.87 -4.92 -1.79
C THR A 44 -4.94 -6.20 -0.97
N ALA A 45 -4.02 -6.41 -0.03
CA ALA A 45 -4.05 -7.61 0.80
C ALA A 45 -5.29 -7.67 1.70
N SER A 46 -5.71 -6.52 2.23
CA SER A 46 -6.88 -6.41 3.11
C SER A 46 -8.19 -6.68 2.35
N THR A 47 -8.35 -6.10 1.15
CA THR A 47 -9.57 -6.25 0.33
C THR A 47 -9.71 -7.63 -0.33
N ARG A 48 -8.66 -8.45 -0.35
CA ARG A 48 -8.71 -9.84 -0.84
C ARG A 48 -9.43 -10.81 0.10
N ALA A 49 -9.66 -10.42 1.35
CA ALA A 49 -10.42 -11.21 2.31
C ALA A 49 -11.93 -10.94 2.14
N ARG A 50 -12.71 -11.99 1.83
CA ARG A 50 -14.17 -11.87 1.70
C ARG A 50 -14.91 -11.84 3.04
N GLU A 51 -14.47 -12.63 4.03
CA GLU A 51 -15.19 -12.78 5.30
C GLU A 51 -14.31 -12.51 6.52
N LYS A 52 -13.10 -13.09 6.56
CA LYS A 52 -12.24 -13.04 7.77
C LYS A 52 -10.82 -12.62 7.44
N LEU A 53 -10.41 -11.49 7.99
CA LEU A 53 -9.05 -10.98 7.93
C LEU A 53 -8.38 -11.07 9.30
N LYS A 54 -7.17 -11.67 9.37
CA LYS A 54 -6.29 -11.60 10.54
C LYS A 54 -4.91 -11.16 10.13
N ILE A 55 -4.31 -10.25 10.90
CA ILE A 55 -2.97 -9.74 10.63
C ILE A 55 -2.06 -10.09 11.79
N TYR A 56 -0.90 -10.65 11.48
CA TYR A 56 0.15 -11.02 12.42
C TYR A 56 1.37 -10.14 12.18
N TRP A 57 1.69 -9.33 13.19
CA TRP A 57 2.85 -8.45 13.24
C TRP A 57 3.24 -8.20 14.70
N SER A 58 4.42 -7.66 14.91
CA SER A 58 4.78 -7.09 16.21
C SER A 58 4.20 -5.68 16.39
N PRO A 59 4.03 -5.18 17.63
CA PRO A 59 3.55 -3.81 17.87
C PRO A 59 4.42 -2.74 17.19
N GLU A 60 5.74 -2.93 17.15
CA GLU A 60 6.69 -2.00 16.53
C GLU A 60 6.51 -1.97 15.01
N THR A 61 6.30 -3.16 14.42
CA THR A 61 6.01 -3.33 12.99
C THR A 61 4.69 -2.64 12.62
N MET A 62 3.65 -2.77 13.45
CA MET A 62 2.36 -2.09 13.25
C MET A 62 2.54 -0.58 13.25
N ASP A 63 3.19 -0.02 14.28
CA ASP A 63 3.37 1.43 14.41
C ASP A 63 4.16 2.00 13.23
N SER A 64 5.21 1.30 12.80
CA SER A 64 6.00 1.70 11.62
C SER A 64 5.19 1.67 10.32
N VAL A 65 4.40 0.61 10.08
CA VAL A 65 3.53 0.49 8.90
C VAL A 65 2.46 1.58 8.91
N VAL A 66 1.79 1.81 10.04
CA VAL A 66 0.74 2.85 10.16
C VAL A 66 1.32 4.25 9.95
N ARG A 67 2.46 4.56 10.56
CA ARG A 67 3.16 5.85 10.35
C ARG A 67 3.59 6.05 8.90
N SER A 68 3.89 4.97 8.18
CA SER A 68 4.25 5.06 6.76
C SER A 68 3.08 5.55 5.89
N PHE A 69 1.83 5.26 6.29
CA PHE A 69 0.63 5.75 5.60
C PHE A 69 0.33 7.23 5.89
N SER A 70 0.75 7.74 7.06
CA SER A 70 0.54 9.14 7.45
C SER A 70 1.52 10.12 6.82
N LYS A 71 2.57 9.64 6.16
CA LYS A 71 3.43 10.50 5.33
C LYS A 71 2.62 10.91 4.11
N GLU A 72 2.18 12.17 4.12
CA GLU A 72 1.45 12.82 3.03
C GLU A 72 2.03 12.42 1.66
N PRO A 73 1.16 12.07 0.69
CA PRO A 73 1.61 11.66 -0.62
C PRO A 73 2.43 12.79 -1.25
N GLU A 74 3.43 12.41 -2.05
CA GLU A 74 4.20 13.33 -2.90
C GLU A 74 3.32 14.21 -3.83
N GLU A 75 2.01 13.98 -3.85
CA GLU A 75 0.98 14.78 -4.51
C GLU A 75 1.15 16.29 -4.28
N ARG A 76 1.57 16.73 -3.09
CA ARG A 76 1.89 18.16 -2.87
C ARG A 76 3.04 18.64 -3.75
N ARG A 77 4.09 17.85 -3.95
CA ARG A 77 5.22 18.21 -4.82
C ARG A 77 4.78 18.28 -6.27
N THR A 78 4.01 17.31 -6.73
CA THR A 78 3.53 17.25 -8.12
C THR A 78 2.56 18.40 -8.41
N LEU A 79 1.63 18.69 -7.51
CA LEU A 79 0.71 19.83 -7.64
C LEU A 79 1.46 21.17 -7.67
N THR A 80 2.49 21.34 -6.84
CA THR A 80 3.34 22.54 -6.87
C THR A 80 4.09 22.67 -8.20
N VAL A 81 4.63 21.58 -8.74
CA VAL A 81 5.31 21.56 -10.05
C VAL A 81 4.33 21.86 -11.20
N ILE A 82 3.14 21.25 -11.16
CA ILE A 82 2.09 21.44 -12.18
C ILE A 82 1.56 22.87 -12.13
N LYS A 83 1.25 23.42 -10.95
CA LYS A 83 0.82 24.83 -10.79
C LYS A 83 1.87 25.81 -11.30
N LYS A 84 3.16 25.54 -11.03
CA LYS A 84 4.28 26.34 -11.55
C LYS A 84 4.37 26.29 -13.07
N LYS A 85 4.11 25.14 -13.69
CA LYS A 85 4.07 25.00 -15.16
C LYS A 85 2.82 25.61 -15.80
N LEU A 86 1.68 25.60 -15.11
CA LEU A 86 0.42 26.17 -15.58
C LEU A 86 0.29 27.67 -15.34
N GLY A 87 1.28 28.32 -14.70
CA GLY A 87 1.28 29.77 -14.48
C GLY A 87 0.21 30.27 -13.51
N VAL A 88 -0.42 29.39 -12.73
CA VAL A 88 -1.44 29.74 -11.74
C VAL A 88 -0.74 30.09 -10.42
N LEU A 89 0.03 31.18 -10.44
CA LEU A 89 0.47 31.87 -9.23
C LEU A 89 -0.23 33.22 -9.19
N ASP A 90 -1.25 33.27 -8.34
CA ASP A 90 -1.80 34.43 -7.65
C ASP A 90 -2.24 35.65 -8.49
N ASN A 91 -3.43 35.52 -9.09
CA ASN A 91 -4.26 36.70 -9.39
C ASN A 91 -4.93 37.31 -8.12
N ALA A 92 -4.58 36.85 -6.91
CA ALA A 92 -5.16 37.36 -5.67
C ALA A 92 -4.58 38.72 -5.21
N ALA A 93 -3.62 39.31 -5.93
CA ALA A 93 -2.97 40.56 -5.54
C ALA A 93 -3.41 41.82 -6.33
N ARG A 94 -4.35 41.73 -7.28
CA ARG A 94 -4.67 42.86 -8.20
C ARG A 94 -5.96 43.64 -7.90
N CYS A 95 -6.40 43.71 -6.64
CA CYS A 95 -7.46 44.64 -6.21
C CYS A 95 -7.07 45.42 -4.96
N ARG A 96 -5.96 46.18 -5.02
CA ARG A 96 -5.77 47.42 -4.25
C ARG A 96 -4.98 48.38 -5.15
N GLY A 97 -5.66 49.41 -5.61
CA GLY A 97 -5.18 50.42 -6.55
C GLY A 97 -6.37 51.10 -7.18
#